data_AF-A0A939BAH6-F1
#
_entry.id   AF-A0A939BAH6-F1
#
_cell.length_a   1.000
_cell.length_b   1.000
_cell.length_c   1.000
_cell.angle_alpha   90.00
_cell.angle_beta   90.00
_cell.angle_gamma   90.00
#
_symmetry.space_group_name_H-M   'P 1'
#
loop_
_entity.id
_entity.type
_entity.pdbx_description
1 polymer ?
#
loop_
_entity_poly.entity_id
_entity_poly.type
_entity_poly.pdbx_seq_one_letter_code
_entity_poly.pdbx_strand_id
1 'polypeptide(L)'
;MVRRTGAARWTVALPGEAAAGYLPEGADDLLLRIRYRGDVGRLWAGGTLIGDNYANGAPWEVGLKEHGDLLRACDGVLTLAVAPLTPGSPVVMEEPFDADGTVADLVDVALVPVMVRTFDLTGKDGE
;
A
#
# COMPACT_ATOMS: atom_id res chain seq x y z
N MET A 1 7.57 3.90 10.58
CA MET A 1 8.68 4.77 10.12
C MET A 1 9.06 4.38 8.70
N VAL A 2 9.15 5.34 7.78
CA VAL A 2 9.60 5.10 6.40
C VAL A 2 11.06 5.52 6.27
N ARG A 3 11.89 4.68 5.64
CA ARG A 3 13.30 4.98 5.39
C ARG A 3 13.69 4.60 3.97
N ARG A 4 14.33 5.52 3.25
CA ARG A 4 14.91 5.24 1.92
C ARG A 4 16.17 4.38 2.07
N THR A 5 16.26 3.30 1.30
CA THR A 5 17.38 2.35 1.31
C THR A 5 18.11 2.25 -0.04
N GLY A 6 17.53 2.82 -1.09
CA GLY A 6 18.15 2.95 -2.41
C GLY A 6 17.47 4.01 -3.26
N ALA A 7 17.88 4.15 -4.52
CA ALA A 7 17.36 5.17 -5.42
C ALA A 7 15.84 5.08 -5.67
N ALA A 8 15.26 3.89 -5.54
CA ALA A 8 13.84 3.64 -5.74
C ALA A 8 13.31 2.55 -4.78
N ARG A 9 13.90 2.50 -3.58
CA ARG A 9 13.60 1.48 -2.56
C ARG A 9 13.51 2.09 -1.18
N TRP A 10 12.55 1.62 -0.41
CA TRP A 10 12.28 2.04 0.96
C TRP A 10 11.95 0.85 1.84
N THR A 11 12.18 0.99 3.14
CA THR A 11 11.59 0.15 4.17
C THR A 11 10.48 0.91 4.86
N VAL A 12 9.35 0.24 5.09
CA VAL A 12 8.20 0.76 5.82
C VAL A 12 8.03 -0.08 7.08
N ALA A 13 8.44 0.47 8.23
CA ALA A 13 8.24 -0.16 9.53
C ALA A 13 6.85 0.18 10.07
N LEU A 14 6.01 -0.83 10.26
CA LEU A 14 4.70 -0.72 10.89
C LEU A 14 4.85 -0.43 12.40
N PRO A 15 3.95 0.36 13.00
CA PRO A 15 4.00 0.64 14.43
C PRO A 15 3.37 -0.48 15.26
N GLY A 16 3.96 -0.76 16.44
CA GLY A 16 3.34 -1.48 17.55
C GLY A 16 2.48 -2.69 17.16
N GLU A 17 1.19 -2.60 17.45
CA GLU A 17 0.20 -3.67 17.22
C GLU A 17 0.07 -4.07 15.74
N ALA A 18 0.21 -3.14 14.80
CA ALA A 18 0.14 -3.44 13.38
C ALA A 18 1.33 -4.30 12.93
N ALA A 19 2.52 -4.09 13.49
CA ALA A 19 3.68 -4.96 13.24
C ALA A 19 3.47 -6.39 13.77
N ALA A 20 2.74 -6.52 14.87
CA ALA A 20 2.33 -7.81 15.42
C ALA A 20 1.13 -8.44 14.68
N GLY A 21 0.60 -7.79 13.64
CA GLY A 21 -0.54 -8.27 12.85
C GLY A 21 -1.88 -8.16 13.58
N TYR A 22 -1.98 -7.31 14.60
CA TYR A 22 -3.24 -6.99 15.27
C TYR A 22 -3.93 -5.82 14.59
N LEU A 23 -5.27 -5.85 14.63
CA LEU A 23 -6.12 -4.77 14.13
C LEU A 23 -6.57 -3.87 15.28
N PRO A 24 -6.71 -2.55 15.05
CA PRO A 24 -7.37 -1.66 15.99
C PRO A 24 -8.78 -2.16 16.35
N GLU A 25 -9.25 -1.84 17.56
CA GLU A 25 -10.58 -2.23 18.01
C GLU A 25 -11.67 -1.78 17.03
N GLY A 26 -12.54 -2.72 16.65
CA GLY A 26 -13.65 -2.48 15.71
C GLY A 26 -13.27 -2.40 14.23
N ALA A 27 -11.98 -2.48 13.89
CA ALA A 27 -11.52 -2.55 12.51
C ALA A 27 -11.67 -3.97 11.95
N ASP A 28 -12.22 -4.06 10.74
CA ASP A 28 -12.32 -5.29 9.97
C ASP A 28 -11.05 -5.58 9.17
N ASP A 29 -10.27 -4.54 8.83
CA ASP A 29 -8.93 -4.60 8.23
C ASP A 29 -8.15 -3.29 8.52
N LEU A 30 -6.85 -3.30 8.23
CA LEU A 30 -5.97 -2.14 8.23
C LEU A 30 -5.30 -2.04 6.86
N LEU A 31 -5.57 -0.96 6.13
CA LEU A 31 -5.00 -0.72 4.81
C LEU A 31 -3.67 0.02 4.93
N LEU A 32 -2.62 -0.49 4.28
CA LEU A 32 -1.44 0.30 3.96
C LEU A 32 -1.71 1.08 2.67
N ARG A 33 -1.93 2.39 2.81
CA ARG A 33 -2.15 3.30 1.69
C ARG A 33 -0.82 3.94 1.28
N ILE A 34 -0.47 3.82 0.01
CA ILE A 34 0.81 4.25 -0.57
C ILE A 34 0.53 5.19 -1.73
N ARG A 35 1.11 6.39 -1.70
CA ARG A 35 1.19 7.29 -2.86
C ARG A 35 2.63 7.36 -3.34
N TYR A 36 2.85 7.06 -4.61
CA TYR A 36 4.18 7.08 -5.21
C TYR A 36 4.12 7.68 -6.61
N ARG A 37 5.28 8.09 -7.12
CA ARG A 37 5.50 8.48 -8.52
C ARG A 37 6.43 7.48 -9.17
N GLY A 38 6.00 6.85 -10.24
CA GLY A 38 6.73 5.79 -10.93
C GLY A 38 5.79 4.98 -11.83
N ASP A 39 6.29 3.86 -12.33
CA ASP A 39 5.51 2.94 -13.15
C ASP A 39 4.80 1.90 -12.26
N VAL A 40 5.56 0.99 -11.65
CA VAL A 40 5.03 -0.12 -10.84
C VAL A 40 5.53 -0.06 -9.41
N GLY A 41 4.61 0.03 -8.45
CA GLY A 41 4.89 -0.20 -7.04
C GLY A 41 4.86 -1.70 -6.71
N ARG A 42 5.78 -2.17 -5.88
CA ARG A 42 5.79 -3.54 -5.35
C ARG A 42 6.14 -3.55 -3.87
N LEU A 43 5.44 -4.35 -3.10
CA LEU A 43 5.53 -4.40 -1.65
C LEU A 43 5.75 -5.84 -1.19
N TRP A 44 6.74 -6.02 -0.32
CA TRP A 44 7.11 -7.32 0.22
C TRP A 44 7.09 -7.32 1.74
N ALA A 45 6.63 -8.43 2.32
CA ALA A 45 6.84 -8.81 3.71
C ALA A 45 7.95 -9.88 3.75
N GLY A 46 9.14 -9.51 4.20
CA GLY A 46 10.33 -10.34 4.06
C GLY A 46 10.63 -10.63 2.58
N GLY A 47 10.61 -11.91 2.20
CA GLY A 47 10.80 -12.35 0.81
C GLY A 47 9.52 -12.49 -0.02
N THR A 48 8.35 -12.32 0.60
CA THR A 48 7.05 -12.61 -0.04
C THR A 48 6.43 -11.34 -0.61
N LEU A 49 6.09 -11.34 -1.90
CA LEU A 49 5.34 -10.25 -2.54
C LEU A 49 3.90 -10.28 -2.02
N ILE A 50 3.47 -9.21 -1.38
CA ILE A 50 2.11 -9.09 -0.81
C ILE A 50 1.23 -8.14 -1.62
N GLY A 51 1.82 -7.37 -2.54
CA GLY A 51 1.05 -6.62 -3.52
C GLY A 51 1.92 -5.89 -4.52
N ASP A 52 1.34 -5.59 -5.67
CA ASP A 52 1.87 -4.70 -6.67
C ASP A 52 0.76 -3.78 -7.22
N ASN A 53 1.18 -2.69 -7.86
CA ASN A 53 0.26 -1.70 -8.42
C ASN A 53 0.90 -1.01 -9.62
N TYR A 54 0.17 -0.90 -10.73
CA TYR A 54 0.51 0.01 -11.82
C TYR A 54 -0.02 1.40 -11.49
N ALA A 55 0.81 2.43 -11.64
CA ALA A 55 0.39 3.80 -11.35
C ALA A 55 -0.81 4.19 -12.22
N ASN A 56 -1.86 4.68 -11.56
CA ASN A 56 -3.15 5.00 -12.18
C ASN A 56 -3.77 6.30 -11.65
N GLY A 57 -2.96 7.12 -10.95
CA GLY A 57 -3.40 8.38 -10.31
C GLY A 57 -4.00 8.21 -8.92
N ALA A 58 -4.57 7.05 -8.58
CA ALA A 58 -5.13 6.80 -7.25
C ALA A 58 -4.06 6.32 -6.25
N PRO A 59 -4.27 6.54 -4.93
CA PRO A 59 -3.48 5.86 -3.91
C PRO A 59 -3.62 4.34 -4.04
N TRP A 60 -2.49 3.64 -3.93
CA TRP A 60 -2.47 2.19 -3.85
C TRP A 60 -2.80 1.73 -2.42
N GLU A 61 -3.71 0.78 -2.26
CA GLU A 61 -4.10 0.24 -0.96
C GLU A 61 -3.84 -1.27 -0.89
N VAL A 62 -3.20 -1.71 0.19
CA VAL A 62 -2.95 -3.13 0.49
C VAL A 62 -3.58 -3.47 1.84
N GLY A 63 -4.50 -4.44 1.87
CA GLY A 63 -5.04 -4.98 3.12
C GLY A 63 -3.99 -5.76 3.89
N LEU A 64 -3.86 -5.52 5.19
CA LEU A 64 -2.80 -6.13 6.00
C LEU A 64 -3.28 -7.33 6.81
N LYS A 65 -4.58 -7.46 7.06
CA LYS A 65 -5.15 -8.53 7.88
C LYS A 65 -4.74 -9.92 7.43
N GLU A 66 -4.84 -10.20 6.14
CA GLU A 66 -4.53 -11.51 5.57
C GLU A 66 -3.03 -11.86 5.62
N HIS A 67 -2.18 -10.87 5.88
CA HIS A 67 -0.73 -11.03 5.94
C HIS A 67 -0.16 -11.06 7.37
N GLY A 68 -1.00 -11.13 8.40
CA GLY A 68 -0.58 -11.01 9.81
C GLY A 68 0.58 -11.93 10.22
N ASP A 69 0.63 -13.18 9.74
CA ASP A 69 1.75 -14.09 10.01
C ASP A 69 3.05 -13.64 9.34
N LEU A 70 2.98 -13.15 8.10
CA LEU A 70 4.14 -12.60 7.39
C LEU A 70 4.66 -11.34 8.08
N LEU A 71 3.75 -10.46 8.54
CA LEU A 71 4.12 -9.26 9.27
C LEU A 71 4.89 -9.60 10.55
N ARG A 72 4.40 -10.56 11.34
CA ARG A 72 5.13 -11.05 12.52
C ARG A 72 6.49 -11.63 12.16
N ALA A 73 6.56 -12.44 11.10
CA ALA A 73 7.80 -13.07 10.66
C ALA A 73 8.86 -12.08 10.15
N CYS A 74 8.46 -10.89 9.70
CA CYS A 74 9.36 -9.82 9.26
C CYS A 74 9.46 -8.64 10.23
N ASP A 75 9.06 -8.81 11.49
CA ASP A 75 9.04 -7.76 12.52
C ASP A 75 8.28 -6.48 12.11
N GLY A 76 7.26 -6.64 11.26
CA GLY A 76 6.48 -5.53 10.69
C GLY A 76 7.28 -4.61 9.77
N VAL A 77 8.43 -5.06 9.25
CA VAL A 77 9.24 -4.28 8.32
C VAL A 77 8.98 -4.74 6.89
N LEU A 78 8.33 -3.89 6.13
CA LEU A 78 8.01 -4.11 4.72
C LEU A 78 9.07 -3.48 3.82
N THR A 79 9.33 -4.11 2.68
CA THR A 79 10.15 -3.52 1.61
C THR A 79 9.23 -2.99 0.53
N LEU A 80 9.45 -1.74 0.12
CA LEU A 80 8.76 -1.10 -0.99
C LEU A 80 9.78 -0.78 -2.09
N ALA A 81 9.46 -1.14 -3.33
CA ALA A 81 10.20 -0.70 -4.51
C ALA A 81 9.26 -0.09 -5.53
N VAL A 82 9.71 0.99 -6.16
CA VAL A 82 8.98 1.66 -7.23
C VAL A 82 9.82 1.54 -8.51
N ALA A 83 9.30 0.87 -9.52
CA ALA A 83 9.91 0.90 -10.84
C ALA A 83 9.80 2.33 -11.37
N PRO A 84 10.88 2.92 -11.88
CA PRO A 84 10.83 4.29 -12.31
C PRO A 84 10.00 4.45 -13.58
N LEU A 85 9.33 5.60 -13.69
CA LEU A 85 8.68 6.03 -14.91
C LEU A 85 9.72 6.56 -15.89
N THR A 86 9.75 6.03 -17.10
CA THR A 86 10.67 6.43 -18.17
C THR A 86 9.95 7.20 -19.28
N PRO A 87 10.66 8.05 -20.04
CA PRO A 87 10.08 8.73 -21.20
C PRO A 87 9.42 7.74 -22.17
N GLY A 88 8.20 8.04 -22.62
CA GLY A 88 7.43 7.18 -23.52
C GLY A 88 6.61 6.07 -22.86
N SER A 89 6.58 5.98 -21.53
CA SER A 89 5.65 5.07 -20.82
C SER A 89 4.19 5.44 -21.12
N PRO A 90 3.29 4.46 -21.35
CA PRO A 90 1.87 4.71 -21.59
C PRO A 90 1.11 5.16 -20.34
N VAL A 91 1.76 5.18 -19.17
CA VAL A 91 1.16 5.60 -17.90
C VAL A 91 0.89 7.11 -17.93
N VAL A 92 -0.39 7.47 -17.92
CA VAL A 92 -0.85 8.86 -17.81
C VAL A 92 -0.92 9.24 -16.33
N MET A 93 -0.09 10.20 -15.91
CA MET A 93 -0.18 10.77 -14.55
C MET A 93 -1.01 12.05 -14.58
N GLU A 94 -1.76 12.32 -13.51
CA GLU A 94 -2.61 13.52 -13.39
C GLU A 94 -1.79 14.81 -13.25
N GLU A 95 -0.55 14.73 -12.76
CA GLU A 95 0.35 15.88 -12.63
C GLU A 95 1.53 15.78 -13.60
N PRO A 96 1.90 16.89 -14.28
CA PRO A 96 3.08 16.93 -15.13
C PRO A 96 4.33 16.70 -14.29
N PHE A 97 5.18 15.77 -14.73
CA PHE A 97 6.54 15.60 -14.24
C PHE A 97 7.52 15.99 -15.35
N ASP A 98 8.74 16.38 -14.98
CA ASP A 98 9.78 16.70 -15.95
C ASP A 98 10.05 15.48 -16.83
N ALA A 99 9.56 15.54 -18.07
CA ALA A 99 9.60 14.45 -19.04
C ALA A 99 11.02 14.04 -19.46
N ASP A 100 12.03 14.82 -19.08
CA ASP A 100 13.45 14.56 -19.35
C ASP A 100 14.09 13.61 -18.33
N GLY A 101 13.36 13.22 -17.27
CA GLY A 101 13.89 12.45 -16.14
C GLY A 101 13.18 11.12 -15.84
N THR A 102 13.96 10.14 -15.40
CA THR A 102 13.50 8.88 -14.79
C THR A 102 12.98 9.17 -13.38
N VAL A 103 11.68 8.99 -13.12
CA VAL A 103 11.05 9.32 -11.82
C VAL A 103 10.71 8.06 -11.03
N ALA A 104 11.28 7.94 -9.82
CA ALA A 104 10.85 6.98 -8.80
C ALA A 104 10.87 7.66 -7.43
N ASP A 105 9.70 7.99 -6.91
CA ASP A 105 9.58 8.68 -5.65
C ASP A 105 8.41 8.17 -4.81
N LEU A 106 8.53 8.34 -3.50
CA LEU A 106 7.53 7.98 -2.52
C LEU A 106 6.96 9.26 -1.92
N VAL A 107 5.68 9.50 -2.18
CA VAL A 107 5.00 10.75 -1.80
C VAL A 107 4.44 10.65 -0.38
N ASP A 108 3.70 9.57 -0.09
CA ASP A 108 3.04 9.38 1.20
C ASP A 108 2.83 7.88 1.51
N VAL A 109 2.84 7.55 2.79
CA VAL A 109 2.48 6.22 3.30
C VAL A 109 1.69 6.38 4.59
N ALA A 110 0.49 5.81 4.63
CA ALA A 110 -0.40 5.87 5.77
C ALA A 110 -1.02 4.50 6.09
N LEU A 111 -1.40 4.31 7.35
CA LEU A 111 -2.23 3.19 7.78
C LEU A 111 -3.66 3.69 7.99
N VAL A 112 -4.63 3.02 7.38
CA VAL A 112 -6.03 3.43 7.40
C VAL A 112 -6.89 2.26 7.88
N PRO A 113 -7.49 2.31 9.08
CA PRO A 113 -8.40 1.26 9.53
C PRO A 113 -9.68 1.28 8.70
N VAL A 114 -10.20 0.11 8.37
CA VAL A 114 -11.46 -0.07 7.65
C VAL A 114 -12.45 -0.81 8.53
N MET A 115 -13.70 -0.33 8.51
CA MET A 115 -14.83 -0.95 9.19
C MET A 115 -15.91 -1.25 8.15
N VAL A 116 -16.41 -2.49 8.13
CA VAL A 116 -17.45 -2.96 7.22
C VAL A 116 -18.73 -3.19 8.00
N ARG A 117 -19.84 -2.64 7.48
CA ARG A 117 -21.19 -2.88 8.01
C ARG A 117 -22.10 -3.25 6.86
N THR A 118 -22.86 -4.32 7.03
CA THR A 118 -23.82 -4.81 6.05
C THR A 118 -25.23 -4.51 6.54
N PHE A 119 -26.04 -3.90 5.68
CA PHE A 119 -27.45 -3.64 5.91
C PHE A 119 -28.24 -4.36 4.83
N ASP A 120 -29.26 -5.11 5.22
CA ASP A 120 -30.18 -5.71 4.26
C ASP A 120 -31.19 -4.66 3.81
N LEU A 121 -31.22 -4.39 2.50
CA LEU A 121 -32.13 -3.44 1.87
C LEU A 121 -33.25 -4.15 1.07
N THR A 122 -33.32 -5.49 1.13
CA THR A 122 -34.23 -6.28 0.29
C THR A 122 -35.66 -6.37 0.81
N GLY A 123 -35.96 -5.76 1.97
CA GLY A 123 -37.33 -5.49 2.41
C GLY A 123 -38.27 -6.68 2.28
N LYS A 124 -38.00 -7.78 2.99
CA LYS A 124 -39.05 -8.75 3.28
C LYS A 124 -39.70 -8.35 4.61
N ASP A 125 -40.64 -7.42 4.52
CA ASP A 125 -41.64 -7.29 5.56
C ASP A 125 -42.40 -8.62 5.62
N GLY A 126 -42.36 -9.26 6.78
CA GLY A 126 -43.09 -10.48 7.03
C GLY A 126 -44.59 -10.22 6.94
N GLU A 127 -45.24 -10.87 5.99
CA GLU A 127 -46.65 -11.25 6.07
C GLU A 127 -46.75 -12.72 6.49
#